data_AF-A0A839ETA4-F1
#
_entry.id   AF-A0A839ETA4-F1
#
_cell.length_a   1.000
_cell.length_b   1.000
_cell.length_c   1.000
_cell.angle_alpha   90.00
_cell.angle_beta   90.00
_cell.angle_gamma   90.00
#
_symmetry.space_group_name_H-M   'P 1'
#
loop_
_entity.id
_entity.type
_entity.pdbx_description
1 polymer ?
#
loop_
_entity_poly.entity_id
_entity_poly.type
_entity_poly.pdbx_seq_one_letter_code
_entity_poly.pdbx_strand_id
1 'polypeptide(L)'
;MRLSKFKITNYRNILDSGWINTTNVTAFVGQNEAGKSNLFEALYCLNPYVDGARYNDAEDWPVDDWGGRSQAKGKRVCEAIFSLDSEDIRKRRLRPIGLAIF
;
A
#
# COMPACT_ATOMS: atom_id res chain seq x y z
N MET A 1 -12.15 7.82 -10.06
CA MET A 1 -11.63 6.58 -9.44
C MET A 1 -11.66 6.79 -7.94
N ARG A 2 -11.99 5.76 -7.14
CA ARG A 2 -12.02 5.91 -5.68
C ARG A 2 -11.41 4.69 -4.99
N LEU A 3 -10.51 4.90 -4.04
CA LEU A 3 -10.01 3.82 -3.18
C LEU A 3 -11.15 3.33 -2.28
N SER A 4 -11.44 2.02 -2.31
CA SER A 4 -12.51 1.38 -1.52
C SER A 4 -11.97 0.68 -0.29
N LYS A 5 -10.84 -0.01 -0.41
CA LYS A 5 -10.13 -0.62 0.71
C LYS A 5 -8.69 -0.92 0.33
N PHE A 6 -7.83 -1.02 1.33
CA PHE A 6 -6.45 -1.43 1.14
C PHE A 6 -5.99 -2.33 2.28
N LYS A 7 -4.88 -3.04 2.05
CA LYS A 7 -4.21 -3.91 3.01
C LYS A 7 -2.70 -3.69 2.88
N ILE A 8 -2.02 -3.51 4.01
CA ILE A 8 -0.56 -3.41 4.10
C ILE A 8 -0.03 -4.64 4.83
N THR A 9 1.02 -5.25 4.28
CA THR A 9 1.72 -6.40 4.85
C THR A 9 3.22 -6.21 4.71
N ASN A 10 4.02 -6.80 5.61
CA ASN A 10 5.48 -6.82 5.52
C ASN A 10 6.13 -5.43 5.33
N TYR A 11 5.69 -4.43 6.10
CA TYR A 11 6.21 -3.06 6.04
C TYR A 11 6.54 -2.49 7.42
N ARG A 12 7.83 -2.40 7.74
CA ARG A 12 8.38 -1.88 9.00
C ARG A 12 7.67 -2.50 10.21
N ASN A 13 6.94 -1.73 11.00
CA ASN A 13 6.22 -2.25 12.16
C ASN A 13 4.84 -2.87 11.83
N ILE A 14 4.50 -3.04 10.56
CA ILE A 14 3.24 -3.62 10.08
C ILE A 14 3.52 -5.01 9.50
N LEU A 15 3.15 -6.06 10.25
CA LEU A 15 3.16 -7.43 9.74
C LEU A 15 1.95 -7.67 8.82
N ASP A 16 0.75 -7.35 9.32
CA ASP A 16 -0.51 -7.40 8.57
C ASP A 16 -1.50 -6.38 9.17
N SER A 17 -1.95 -5.41 8.38
CA SER A 17 -2.94 -4.42 8.80
C SER A 17 -4.38 -4.94 8.78
N GLY A 18 -4.61 -6.09 8.15
CA GLY A 18 -5.92 -6.49 7.65
C GLY A 18 -6.44 -5.57 6.55
N TRP A 19 -7.63 -5.88 6.03
CA TRP A 19 -8.31 -4.98 5.10
C TRP A 19 -8.90 -3.78 5.85
N ILE A 20 -8.52 -2.58 5.42
CA ILE A 20 -9.03 -1.31 5.93
C ILE A 20 -9.97 -0.73 4.88
N ASN A 21 -11.24 -0.57 5.24
CA ASN A 21 -12.24 0.06 4.37
C ASN A 21 -12.10 1.59 4.40
N THR A 22 -12.14 2.21 3.23
CA THR A 22 -12.06 3.66 3.09
C THR A 22 -13.43 4.26 2.76
N THR A 23 -13.69 5.42 3.35
CA THR A 23 -14.92 6.22 3.17
C THR A 23 -14.57 7.52 2.41
N ASN A 24 -15.43 8.54 2.44
CA ASN A 24 -15.08 9.85 1.87
C ASN A 24 -14.04 10.58 2.73
N VAL A 25 -14.10 10.37 4.04
CA VAL A 25 -13.18 10.91 5.03
C VAL A 25 -12.87 9.79 6.01
N THR A 26 -11.67 9.22 5.90
CA THR A 26 -11.19 8.14 6.77
C THR A 26 -10.08 8.69 7.66
N ALA A 27 -10.28 8.61 8.98
CA ALA A 27 -9.31 9.07 9.96
C ALA A 27 -8.57 7.88 10.59
N PHE A 28 -7.27 8.02 10.79
CA PHE A 28 -6.42 7.04 11.47
C PHE A 28 -5.93 7.65 12.77
N VAL A 29 -6.34 7.08 13.89
CA VAL A 29 -6.01 7.56 15.24
C VAL A 29 -5.34 6.45 16.01
N GLY A 30 -4.35 6.81 16.82
CA GLY A 30 -3.56 5.90 17.62
C GLY A 30 -2.40 6.65 18.26
N GLN A 31 -1.73 6.02 19.22
CA GLN A 31 -0.57 6.60 19.89
C GLN A 31 0.56 6.91 18.88
N ASN A 32 1.51 7.74 19.31
CA ASN A 32 2.73 7.95 18.54
C ASN A 32 3.42 6.61 18.27
N GLU A 33 4.14 6.53 17.15
CA GLU A 33 4.84 5.30 16.72
C GLU A 33 3.95 4.07 16.44
N ALA A 34 2.61 4.16 16.54
CA ALA A 34 1.69 3.05 16.27
C ALA A 34 1.63 2.59 14.79
N GLY A 35 2.48 3.13 13.90
CA GLY A 35 2.55 2.74 12.49
C GLY A 35 1.61 3.49 11.53
N LYS A 36 0.93 4.55 11.98
CA LYS A 36 0.03 5.35 11.12
C LYS A 36 0.73 5.92 9.89
N SER A 37 1.90 6.53 10.07
CA SER A 37 2.69 7.07 8.95
C SER A 37 3.19 5.97 8.02
N ASN A 38 3.67 4.86 8.59
CA ASN A 38 4.13 3.69 7.82
C ASN A 38 3.02 3.09 6.95
N LEU A 39 1.77 3.08 7.44
CA LEU A 39 0.60 2.66 6.66
C LEU A 39 0.43 3.50 5.39
N PHE A 40 0.56 4.82 5.51
CA PHE A 40 0.45 5.74 4.38
C PHE A 40 1.65 5.69 3.44
N GLU A 41 2.86 5.53 3.97
CA GLU A 41 4.07 5.39 3.16
C GLU A 41 4.03 4.11 2.30
N ALA A 42 3.62 2.99 2.90
CA ALA A 42 3.43 1.74 2.16
C ALA A 42 2.34 1.88 1.07
N LEU A 43 1.23 2.56 1.39
CA LEU A 43 0.17 2.83 0.42
C LEU A 43 0.64 3.75 -0.71
N TYR A 44 1.48 4.73 -0.40
CA TYR A 44 2.05 5.68 -1.36
C TYR A 44 2.92 4.98 -2.41
N CYS A 45 3.60 3.88 -2.07
CA CYS A 45 4.38 3.08 -3.03
C CYS A 45 3.55 2.50 -4.19
N LEU A 46 2.21 2.41 -4.08
CA LEU A 46 1.36 1.93 -5.19
C LEU A 46 1.34 2.87 -6.39
N ASN A 47 1.29 4.18 -6.14
CA ASN A 47 1.27 5.19 -7.19
C ASN A 47 1.97 6.47 -6.69
N PRO A 48 3.30 6.40 -6.56
CA PRO A 48 4.08 7.49 -6.01
C PRO A 48 4.15 8.65 -7.01
N TYR A 49 4.15 9.86 -6.48
CA TYR A 49 4.35 11.07 -7.27
C TYR A 49 5.85 11.34 -7.53
N VAL A 50 6.72 10.96 -6.59
CA VAL A 50 8.16 11.11 -6.68
C VAL A 50 8.76 9.88 -7.35
N ASP A 51 9.55 10.11 -8.39
CA ASP A 51 10.28 9.05 -9.09
C ASP A 51 11.26 8.33 -8.14
N GLY A 52 11.32 7.01 -8.23
CA GLY A 52 12.17 6.18 -7.37
C GLY A 52 11.61 5.89 -5.99
N ALA A 53 10.52 6.53 -5.54
CA ALA A 53 9.86 6.15 -4.28
C ALA A 53 9.23 4.76 -4.45
N ARG A 54 9.92 3.73 -3.97
CA ARG A 54 9.54 2.32 -4.10
C ARG A 54 9.89 1.62 -2.80
N TYR A 55 9.21 0.51 -2.55
CA TYR A 55 9.51 -0.38 -1.45
C TYR A 55 10.96 -0.91 -1.57
N ASN A 56 11.70 -0.85 -0.47
CA ASN A 56 13.04 -1.41 -0.35
C ASN A 56 13.06 -2.43 0.79
N ASP A 57 13.20 -3.72 0.49
CA ASP A 57 13.22 -4.77 1.52
C ASP A 57 14.40 -4.61 2.50
N ALA A 58 15.46 -3.90 2.12
CA ALA A 58 16.58 -3.60 3.02
C ALA A 58 16.25 -2.61 4.13
N GLU A 59 15.26 -1.74 3.90
CA GLU A 59 14.93 -0.63 4.78
C GLU A 59 13.51 -0.75 5.35
N ASP A 60 12.59 -1.29 4.55
CA ASP A 60 11.16 -1.33 4.84
C ASP A 60 10.66 -2.72 5.27
N TRP A 61 11.49 -3.78 5.23
CA TRP A 61 11.07 -5.07 5.76
C TRP A 61 10.90 -5.02 7.30
N PRO A 62 9.94 -5.76 7.89
CA PRO A 62 9.79 -5.78 9.33
C PRO A 62 11.03 -6.27 10.05
N VAL A 63 11.57 -5.42 10.93
CA VAL A 63 12.76 -5.74 11.72
C VAL A 63 12.50 -6.95 12.63
N ASP A 64 11.29 -7.05 13.17
CA ASP A 64 10.87 -8.19 14.01
C ASP A 64 10.81 -9.52 13.23
N ASP A 65 10.71 -9.48 11.89
CA ASP A 65 10.76 -10.64 11.00
C ASP A 65 11.99 -10.59 10.08
N TRP A 66 13.13 -10.10 10.56
CA TRP A 66 14.32 -9.94 9.70
C TRP A 66 14.78 -11.26 9.04
N GLY A 67 14.59 -12.41 9.70
CA GLY A 67 14.87 -13.73 9.11
C GLY A 67 14.00 -14.04 7.88
N GLY A 68 12.74 -13.57 7.89
CA GLY A 68 11.80 -13.70 6.78
C GLY A 68 12.17 -12.87 5.55
N ARG A 69 13.05 -11.85 5.70
CA ARG A 69 13.47 -10.96 4.60
C ARG A 69 14.08 -11.71 3.41
N SER A 70 14.77 -12.81 3.65
CA SER A 70 15.32 -13.67 2.58
C SER A 70 14.24 -14.17 1.60
N GLN A 71 12.97 -14.19 2.04
CA GLN A 71 11.80 -14.58 1.27
C GLN A 71 10.94 -13.38 0.84
N ALA A 72 11.43 -12.15 0.98
CA ALA A 72 10.68 -10.93 0.69
C ALA A 72 10.26 -10.82 -0.79
N LYS A 73 11.07 -11.38 -1.69
CA LYS A 73 10.82 -11.31 -3.13
C LYS A 73 9.49 -11.99 -3.49
N GLY A 74 8.57 -11.23 -4.08
CA GLY A 74 7.24 -11.69 -4.47
C GLY A 74 6.22 -11.74 -3.32
N LYS A 75 6.59 -11.25 -2.14
CA LYS A 75 5.63 -11.02 -1.06
C LYS A 75 4.91 -9.72 -1.31
N ARG A 76 3.60 -9.75 -1.09
CA ARG A 76 2.77 -8.56 -1.19
C ARG A 76 3.10 -7.60 -0.05
N VAL A 77 3.22 -6.33 -0.41
CA VAL A 77 3.44 -5.24 0.55
C VAL A 77 2.18 -4.37 0.66
N CYS A 78 1.56 -4.08 -0.48
CA CYS A 78 0.36 -3.27 -0.53
C CYS A 78 -0.63 -3.84 -1.53
N GLU A 79 -1.88 -4.00 -1.09
CA GLU A 79 -3.01 -4.37 -1.93
C GLU A 79 -4.08 -3.29 -1.82
N ALA A 80 -4.64 -2.86 -2.95
CA ALA A 80 -5.69 -1.86 -2.97
C ALA A 80 -6.80 -2.23 -3.96
N ILE A 81 -8.04 -1.98 -3.56
CA ILE A 81 -9.21 -2.14 -4.42
C ILE A 81 -9.81 -0.76 -4.66
N PHE A 82 -9.99 -0.43 -5.93
CA PHE A 82 -10.60 0.82 -6.37
C PHE A 82 -11.98 0.56 -6.96
N SER A 83 -12.95 1.38 -6.57
CA SER A 83 -14.23 1.52 -7.27
C SER A 83 -14.05 2.47 -8.44
N LEU A 84 -14.57 2.08 -9.59
CA LEU A 84 -14.49 2.81 -10.85
C LEU A 84 -15.90 3.11 -11.34
N ASP A 85 -16.12 4.34 -11.80
CA ASP A 85 -17.33 4.68 -12.55
C ASP A 85 -17.11 4.48 -14.06
N SER A 86 -18.17 4.69 -14.85
CA SER A 86 -18.13 4.56 -16.30
C SER A 86 -17.13 5.53 -16.96
N GLU A 87 -16.94 6.72 -16.40
CA GLU A 87 -15.99 7.72 -16.90
C GLU A 87 -14.53 7.32 -16.62
N ASP A 88 -14.27 6.73 -15.45
CA ASP A 88 -12.97 6.17 -15.10
C ASP A 88 -12.55 5.04 -16.05
N ILE A 89 -13.49 4.15 -16.37
CA ILE A 89 -13.25 3.04 -17.31
C ILE A 89 -12.94 3.60 -18.70
N ARG A 90 -13.65 4.65 -19.13
CA ARG A 90 -13.41 5.32 -20.41
C ARG A 90 -12.02 5.96 -20.47
N LYS A 91 -11.60 6.64 -19.39
CA LYS A 91 -10.27 7.28 -19.28
C LYS A 91 -9.13 6.27 -19.16
N ARG A 92 -9.36 5.09 -18.57
CA ARG A 92 -8.37 4.00 -18.47
C ARG A 92 -7.90 3.45 -19.82
N ARG A 93 -8.73 3.52 -20.87
CA ARG A 93 -8.32 3.11 -22.23
C ARG A 93 -7.22 4.01 -22.81
N LEU A 94 -6.94 5.16 -22.18
CA LEU A 94 -5.96 6.16 -22.60
C LEU A 94 -4.70 6.21 -21.72
N ARG A 95 -4.66 5.53 -20.56
CA ARG A 95 -3.44 5.37 -19.74
C ARG A 95 -3.41 3.98 -19.10
N PRO A 96 -2.37 3.16 -19.37
CA PRO A 96 -2.22 1.88 -18.69
C PRO A 96 -1.88 2.16 -17.22
N ILE A 97 -2.79 1.85 -16.30
CA ILE A 97 -2.42 1.66 -14.90
C ILE A 97 -2.06 0.19 -14.74
N GLY A 98 -0.81 -0.06 -14.39
CA GLY A 98 -0.35 -1.37 -13.98
C GLY A 98 -1.26 -1.90 -12.87
N LEU A 99 -1.76 -3.11 -13.05
CA LEU A 99 -2.15 -3.95 -11.94
C LEU A 99 -0.88 -4.14 -11.10
N ALA A 100 -0.64 -3.25 -10.14
CA ALA A 100 0.48 -3.34 -9.23
C ALA A 100 0.15 -4.40 -8.17
N ILE A 101 0.27 -5.67 -8.58
CA ILE A 101 0.61 -6.74 -7.65
C ILE A 101 2.13 -6.69 -7.57
N PHE A 102 2.67 -6.05 -6.53
CA PHE A 102 4.05 -6.26 -6.12
C PHE A 102 4.04 -7.34 -5.04
#